data_AF-A0A410RDA2-F1
#
_entry.id   AF-A0A410RDA2-F1
#
_cell.length_a   1.000
_cell.length_b   1.000
_cell.length_c   1.000
_cell.angle_alpha   90.00
_cell.angle_beta   90.00
_cell.angle_gamma   90.00
#
_symmetry.space_group_name_H-M   'P 1'
#
loop_
_entity.id
_entity.type
_entity.pdbx_description
1 polymer ?
#
loop_
_entity_poly.entity_id
_entity_poly.type
_entity_poly.pdbx_seq_one_letter_code
_entity_poly.pdbx_strand_id
1 'polypeptide(L)'
;RLYPGALLVVDETLLENNPTLLAVDRAPMTYSIDLPGLASSDSFLQVEDLSNSSVRGAVNDLLAKWHQDYGQVNNVPARMQYEKITAHSMEQLKVKFGSDFEKTGNSLDIDFNSVHSGEKQIQIVNFKQIYYTVSVDAVKNPGDVFQDTVTVEDLKQRGISAERPLVYISSVAYG
;
A
#
# COMPACT_ATOMS: atom_id res chain seq x y z
N ARG A 1 -9.19 1.86 -2.91
CA ARG A 1 -9.04 0.44 -2.50
C ARG A 1 -7.82 0.27 -1.61
N LEU A 2 -6.70 0.87 -1.99
CA LEU A 2 -5.46 0.82 -1.20
C LEU A 2 -5.48 1.92 -0.14
N TYR A 3 -5.62 1.52 1.12
CA TYR A 3 -5.43 2.35 2.31
C TYR A 3 -4.94 1.44 3.45
N PRO A 4 -4.17 1.93 4.42
CA PRO A 4 -3.77 1.11 5.56
C PRO A 4 -5.01 0.50 6.23
N GLY A 5 -4.97 -0.78 6.60
CA GLY A 5 -6.09 -1.49 7.21
C GLY A 5 -7.14 -2.00 6.21
N ALA A 6 -7.05 -1.68 4.91
CA ALA A 6 -7.93 -2.26 3.90
C ALA A 6 -7.82 -3.79 3.88
N LEU A 7 -8.96 -4.49 3.91
CA LEU A 7 -9.02 -5.95 3.88
C LEU A 7 -9.17 -6.41 2.43
N LEU A 8 -8.21 -7.17 1.94
CA LEU A 8 -8.11 -7.62 0.56
C LEU A 8 -8.27 -9.13 0.48
N VAL A 9 -8.87 -9.58 -0.61
CA VAL A 9 -8.93 -11.00 -0.95
C VAL A 9 -7.63 -11.39 -1.65
N VAL A 10 -7.04 -12.50 -1.23
CA VAL A 10 -5.89 -13.10 -1.93
C VAL A 10 -6.43 -13.91 -3.10
N ASP A 11 -6.37 -13.32 -4.28
CA ASP A 11 -6.67 -13.96 -5.56
C ASP A 11 -5.81 -13.34 -6.68
N GLU A 12 -6.07 -13.73 -7.93
CA GLU A 12 -5.32 -13.25 -9.10
C GLU A 12 -5.28 -11.71 -9.18
N THR A 13 -6.33 -11.03 -8.72
CA THR A 13 -6.40 -9.56 -8.77
C THR A 13 -5.34 -8.89 -7.88
N LEU A 14 -4.92 -9.55 -6.80
CA LEU A 14 -3.81 -9.07 -5.96
C LEU A 14 -2.47 -9.20 -6.68
N LEU A 15 -2.25 -10.32 -7.39
CA LEU A 15 -1.05 -10.53 -8.22
C LEU A 15 -0.99 -9.53 -9.37
N GLU A 16 -2.15 -9.13 -9.89
CA GLU A 16 -2.30 -8.12 -10.95
C GLU A 16 -2.10 -6.66 -10.49
N ASN A 17 -1.81 -6.44 -9.20
CA ASN A 17 -1.79 -5.13 -8.55
C ASN A 17 -3.13 -4.35 -8.66
N ASN A 18 -4.25 -5.08 -8.73
CA ASN A 18 -5.61 -4.53 -8.79
C ASN A 18 -6.54 -5.23 -7.77
N PRO A 19 -6.17 -5.26 -6.48
CA PRO A 19 -6.78 -6.17 -5.52
C PRO A 19 -8.26 -5.92 -5.29
N THR A 20 -8.97 -7.02 -5.02
CA THR A 20 -10.36 -7.04 -4.58
C THR A 20 -10.47 -6.66 -3.12
N LEU A 21 -11.18 -5.57 -2.82
CA LEU A 21 -11.50 -5.15 -1.46
C LEU A 21 -12.67 -5.98 -0.93
N LEU A 22 -12.52 -6.56 0.27
CA LEU A 22 -13.65 -7.17 0.97
C LEU A 22 -14.45 -6.09 1.71
N ALA A 23 -15.67 -5.83 1.25
CA ALA A 23 -16.60 -4.94 1.94
C ALA A 23 -17.34 -5.70 3.04
N VAL A 24 -17.01 -5.36 4.30
CA VAL A 24 -17.57 -5.94 5.51
C VAL A 24 -17.38 -4.96 6.66
N ASP A 25 -18.21 -5.05 7.70
CA ASP A 25 -18.09 -4.20 8.89
C ASP A 25 -16.77 -4.46 9.62
N ARG A 26 -16.03 -3.40 9.92
CA ARG A 26 -14.67 -3.46 10.45
C ARG A 26 -14.64 -2.93 11.88
N ALA A 27 -13.86 -3.60 12.73
CA ALA A 27 -13.58 -3.07 14.06
C ALA A 27 -12.74 -1.81 13.97
N PRO A 28 -12.80 -0.91 14.98
CA PRO A 28 -11.89 0.20 15.09
C PRO A 28 -10.43 -0.24 15.03
N MET A 29 -9.58 0.55 14.39
CA MET A 29 -8.14 0.26 14.29
C MET A 29 -7.31 1.51 14.60
N THR A 30 -6.13 1.28 15.17
CA THR A 30 -5.15 2.31 15.46
C THR A 30 -4.18 2.46 14.30
N TYR A 31 -3.98 3.70 13.87
CA TYR A 31 -3.10 4.10 12.79
C TYR A 31 -1.97 4.94 13.35
N SER A 32 -0.74 4.62 13.00
CA SER A 32 0.45 5.37 13.39
C SER A 32 1.21 5.91 12.18
N ILE A 33 1.86 7.06 12.33
CA ILE A 33 2.67 7.71 11.29
C ILE A 33 4.11 7.93 11.79
N ASP A 34 5.11 7.66 10.96
CA ASP A 34 6.54 7.69 11.33
C ASP A 34 7.23 9.04 11.06
N LEU A 35 6.50 10.16 11.20
CA LEU A 35 7.07 11.50 11.03
C LEU A 35 7.91 11.94 12.25
N PRO A 36 9.03 12.64 12.04
CA PRO A 36 9.94 13.04 13.11
C PRO A 36 9.31 14.06 14.05
N GLY A 37 9.62 13.95 15.35
CA GLY A 37 9.14 14.88 16.37
C GLY A 37 7.82 14.46 17.03
N LEU A 38 7.02 13.59 16.39
CA LEU A 38 5.86 13.00 17.04
C LEU A 38 6.30 12.07 18.18
N ALA A 39 5.68 12.23 19.34
CA ALA A 39 5.93 11.40 20.52
C ALA A 39 4.62 11.02 21.21
N SER A 40 4.62 9.88 21.90
CA SER A 40 3.49 9.40 22.71
C SER A 40 2.18 9.37 21.91
N SER A 41 1.13 10.05 22.37
CA SER A 41 -0.20 10.07 21.75
C SER A 41 -0.29 10.89 20.47
N ASP A 42 0.77 11.57 20.04
CA ASP A 42 0.74 12.42 18.85
C ASP A 42 1.04 11.67 17.55
N SER A 43 1.64 10.48 17.64
CA SER A 43 2.03 9.68 16.48
C SER A 43 0.95 8.73 15.99
N PHE A 44 -0.20 8.66 16.67
CA PHE A 44 -1.28 7.74 16.31
C PHE A 44 -2.68 8.31 16.56
N LEU A 45 -3.67 7.69 15.92
CA LEU A 45 -5.08 7.89 16.21
C LEU A 45 -5.86 6.59 16.01
N GLN A 46 -7.02 6.51 16.63
CA GLN A 46 -7.99 5.44 16.40
C GLN A 46 -9.04 5.91 15.39
N VAL A 47 -9.36 5.06 14.40
CA VAL A 47 -10.48 5.28 13.48
C VAL A 47 -11.57 4.28 13.84
N GLU A 48 -12.76 4.78 14.14
CA GLU A 48 -13.91 3.96 14.58
C GLU A 48 -14.61 3.26 13.42
N ASP A 49 -14.97 4.03 12.38
CA ASP A 49 -15.63 3.51 11.17
C ASP A 49 -14.62 3.44 10.03
N LEU A 50 -14.14 2.23 9.71
CA LEU A 50 -13.09 2.05 8.71
C LEU A 50 -13.64 2.07 7.29
N SER A 51 -13.28 3.12 6.58
CA SER A 51 -13.44 3.26 5.14
C SER A 51 -12.21 3.93 4.55
N ASN A 52 -12.06 3.88 3.23
CA ASN A 52 -11.00 4.64 2.56
C ASN A 52 -11.08 6.15 2.87
N SER A 53 -12.29 6.69 3.04
CA SER A 53 -12.50 8.12 3.28
C SER A 53 -12.14 8.51 4.71
N SER A 54 -12.58 7.74 5.71
CA SER A 54 -12.28 8.01 7.12
C SER A 54 -10.79 7.82 7.44
N VAL A 55 -10.16 6.78 6.90
CA VAL A 55 -8.72 6.56 7.06
C VAL A 55 -7.91 7.67 6.40
N ARG A 56 -8.28 8.10 5.19
CA ARG A 56 -7.60 9.23 4.54
C ARG A 56 -7.79 10.53 5.32
N GLY A 57 -8.99 10.77 5.87
CA GLY A 57 -9.25 11.93 6.74
C GLY A 57 -8.31 11.93 7.95
N ALA A 58 -8.28 10.81 8.67
CA ALA A 58 -7.38 10.60 9.79
C ALA A 58 -5.89 10.83 9.46
N VAL A 59 -5.40 10.27 8.35
CA VAL A 59 -4.01 10.50 7.91
C VAL A 59 -3.74 11.98 7.64
N ASN A 60 -4.68 12.67 6.98
CA ASN A 60 -4.57 14.10 6.73
C ASN A 60 -4.57 14.92 8.03
N ASP A 61 -5.35 14.52 9.03
CA ASP A 61 -5.41 15.20 10.33
C ASP A 61 -4.09 15.03 11.10
N LEU A 62 -3.48 13.83 11.09
CA LEU A 62 -2.13 13.61 11.64
C LEU A 62 -1.08 14.47 10.93
N LEU A 63 -1.14 14.55 9.60
CA LEU A 63 -0.22 15.36 8.80
C LEU A 63 -0.39 16.86 9.09
N ALA A 64 -1.64 17.34 9.17
CA ALA A 64 -1.93 18.73 9.47
C ALA A 64 -1.40 19.11 10.86
N LYS A 65 -1.66 18.27 11.87
CA LYS A 65 -1.10 18.42 13.22
C LYS A 65 0.42 18.44 13.19
N TRP A 66 1.04 17.49 12.48
CA TRP A 66 2.50 17.43 12.37
C TRP A 66 3.09 18.70 11.75
N HIS A 67 2.51 19.17 10.64
CA HIS A 67 2.97 20.39 9.98
C HIS A 67 2.87 21.63 10.88
N GLN A 68 1.79 21.74 11.64
CA GLN A 68 1.55 22.85 12.56
C GLN A 68 2.53 22.84 13.73
N ASP A 69 2.68 21.70 14.39
CA ASP A 69 3.34 21.62 15.70
C ASP A 69 4.83 21.25 15.60
N TYR A 70 5.23 20.54 14.54
CA TYR A 70 6.55 19.92 14.43
C TYR A 70 7.28 20.25 13.12
N GLY A 71 6.57 20.60 12.05
CA GLY A 71 7.12 20.76 10.71
C GLY A 71 8.08 21.94 10.52
N GLN A 72 8.03 22.97 11.38
CA GLN A 72 8.92 24.14 11.28
C GLN A 72 10.36 23.83 11.72
N VAL A 73 10.54 22.84 12.60
CA VAL A 73 11.85 22.49 13.18
C VAL A 73 12.34 21.11 12.75
N ASN A 74 11.47 20.31 12.12
CA ASN A 74 11.80 18.99 11.61
C ASN A 74 11.75 18.97 10.08
N ASN A 75 12.90 18.73 9.45
CA ASN A 75 12.98 18.43 8.02
C ASN A 75 12.76 16.93 7.80
N VAL A 76 12.03 16.56 6.74
CA VAL A 76 11.74 15.16 6.40
C VAL A 76 12.49 14.79 5.11
N PRO A 77 13.73 14.27 5.20
CA PRO A 77 14.42 13.76 4.01
C PRO A 77 13.72 12.49 3.52
N ALA A 78 13.65 12.32 2.20
CA ALA A 78 13.13 11.09 1.60
C ALA A 78 14.07 9.91 1.90
N ARG A 79 13.50 8.79 2.33
CA ARG A 79 14.16 7.48 2.26
C ARG A 79 14.07 6.98 0.82
N MET A 80 15.20 7.04 0.10
CA MET A 80 15.27 6.59 -1.29
C MET A 80 15.42 5.07 -1.36
N GLN A 81 14.58 4.43 -2.17
CA GLN A 81 14.79 3.06 -2.65
C GLN A 81 14.90 3.10 -4.17
N TYR A 82 15.80 2.30 -4.73
CA TYR A 82 15.88 2.15 -6.17
C TYR A 82 16.10 0.69 -6.56
N GLU A 83 15.52 0.33 -7.70
CA GLU A 83 15.76 -0.95 -8.35
C GLU A 83 16.10 -0.72 -9.81
N LYS A 84 17.07 -1.47 -10.34
CA LYS A 84 17.48 -1.37 -11.75
C LYS A 84 17.46 -2.71 -12.44
N ILE A 85 17.17 -2.71 -13.74
CA ILE A 85 17.25 -3.89 -14.60
C ILE A 85 17.57 -3.46 -16.04
N THR A 86 18.35 -4.26 -16.76
CA THR A 86 18.50 -4.10 -18.22
C THR A 86 17.25 -4.69 -18.88
N ALA A 87 16.57 -3.90 -19.71
CA ALA A 87 15.36 -4.34 -20.39
C ALA A 87 15.71 -5.35 -21.49
N HIS A 88 15.11 -6.54 -21.42
CA HIS A 88 15.18 -7.56 -22.47
C HIS A 88 13.81 -7.90 -23.05
N SER A 89 12.77 -8.04 -22.22
CA SER A 89 11.38 -8.23 -22.67
C SER A 89 10.38 -7.63 -21.69
N MET A 90 9.14 -7.41 -22.13
CA MET A 90 8.07 -6.92 -21.27
C MET A 90 7.75 -7.91 -20.13
N GLU A 91 7.76 -9.21 -20.40
CA GLU A 91 7.52 -10.25 -19.38
C GLU A 91 8.56 -10.20 -18.28
N GLN A 92 9.84 -10.02 -18.64
CA GLN A 92 10.92 -9.86 -17.66
C GLN A 92 10.69 -8.62 -16.79
N LEU A 93 10.30 -7.49 -17.40
CA LEU A 93 10.01 -6.26 -16.66
C LEU A 93 8.79 -6.42 -15.75
N LYS A 94 7.75 -7.15 -16.17
CA LYS A 94 6.58 -7.48 -15.35
C LYS A 94 6.94 -8.36 -14.15
N VAL A 95 7.84 -9.32 -14.30
CA VAL A 95 8.36 -10.12 -13.18
C VAL A 95 9.14 -9.26 -12.19
N LYS A 96 9.92 -8.28 -12.68
CA LYS A 96 10.74 -7.40 -11.83
C LYS A 96 9.92 -6.33 -11.12
N PHE A 97 8.99 -5.68 -11.82
CA PHE A 97 8.31 -4.48 -11.34
C PHE A 97 6.83 -4.67 -11.02
N GLY A 98 6.26 -5.84 -11.30
CA GLY A 98 4.83 -6.12 -11.15
C GLY A 98 4.13 -6.22 -12.50
N SER A 99 3.05 -7.00 -12.55
CA SER A 99 2.26 -7.23 -13.77
C SER A 99 1.68 -5.95 -14.37
N ASP A 100 1.46 -4.93 -13.55
CA ASP A 100 0.95 -3.62 -13.94
C ASP A 100 2.00 -2.73 -14.62
N PHE A 101 3.27 -3.14 -14.63
CA PHE A 101 4.35 -2.43 -15.31
C PHE A 101 4.05 -2.18 -16.79
N GLU A 102 3.34 -3.08 -17.46
CA GLU A 102 2.92 -2.89 -18.85
C GLU A 102 2.09 -1.62 -19.05
N LYS A 103 1.26 -1.27 -18.06
CA LYS A 103 0.44 -0.04 -18.09
C LYS A 103 1.24 1.16 -17.59
N THR A 104 1.95 1.02 -16.47
CA THR A 104 2.64 2.15 -15.83
C THR A 104 3.90 2.56 -16.59
N GLY A 105 4.58 1.60 -17.22
CA GLY A 105 5.77 1.80 -18.04
C GLY A 105 5.49 2.14 -19.51
N ASN A 106 4.22 2.17 -19.94
CA ASN A 106 3.85 2.44 -21.34
C ASN A 106 4.40 3.79 -21.85
N SER A 107 4.49 4.79 -20.98
CA SER A 107 5.06 6.11 -21.32
C SER A 107 6.56 6.09 -21.60
N LEU A 108 7.27 5.03 -21.23
CA LEU A 108 8.70 4.88 -21.47
C LEU A 108 9.03 4.46 -22.91
N ASP A 109 8.03 4.01 -23.68
CA ASP A 109 8.14 3.60 -25.09
C ASP A 109 9.38 2.75 -25.37
N ILE A 110 9.48 1.63 -24.65
CA ILE A 110 10.67 0.78 -24.66
C ILE A 110 10.80 0.08 -26.02
N ASP A 111 11.80 0.50 -26.78
CA ASP A 111 12.14 -0.06 -28.09
C ASP A 111 12.89 -1.39 -27.95
N PHE A 112 12.12 -2.46 -27.74
CA PHE A 112 12.69 -3.81 -27.68
C PHE A 112 13.33 -4.24 -29.00
N ASN A 113 12.89 -3.75 -30.16
CA ASN A 113 13.49 -4.15 -31.44
C ASN A 113 14.96 -3.72 -31.52
N SER A 114 15.27 -2.47 -31.17
CA SER A 114 16.65 -2.00 -31.10
C SER A 114 17.48 -2.67 -29.98
N VAL A 115 16.83 -3.16 -28.91
CA VAL A 115 17.52 -3.99 -27.90
C VAL A 115 17.95 -5.33 -28.52
N HIS A 116 17.06 -6.00 -29.25
CA HIS A 116 17.34 -7.31 -29.85
C HIS A 116 18.33 -7.23 -31.03
N SER A 117 18.31 -6.14 -31.81
CA SER A 117 19.27 -5.92 -32.89
C SER A 117 20.66 -5.48 -32.39
N GLY A 118 20.81 -5.17 -31.10
CA GLY A 118 22.05 -4.69 -30.50
C GLY A 118 22.34 -3.21 -30.77
N GLU A 119 21.39 -2.47 -31.34
CA GLU A 119 21.50 -1.03 -31.58
C GLU A 119 21.43 -0.21 -30.28
N LYS A 120 20.65 -0.68 -29.29
CA LYS A 120 20.45 0.00 -28.01
C LYS A 120 20.62 -0.95 -26.83
N GLN A 121 21.15 -0.42 -25.73
CA GLN A 121 21.04 -1.04 -24.42
C GLN A 121 20.20 -0.15 -23.53
N ILE A 122 19.06 -0.66 -23.07
CA ILE A 122 18.09 0.10 -22.26
C ILE A 122 18.16 -0.39 -20.82
N GLN A 123 18.33 0.53 -19.86
CA GLN A 123 18.19 0.26 -18.43
C GLN A 123 16.94 0.94 -17.90
N ILE A 124 16.16 0.18 -17.14
CA ILE A 124 14.99 0.69 -16.42
C ILE A 124 15.35 0.80 -14.95
N VAL A 125 15.04 1.96 -14.36
CA VAL A 125 15.27 2.23 -12.95
C VAL A 125 13.96 2.69 -12.31
N ASN A 126 13.52 2.01 -11.27
CA ASN A 126 12.40 2.41 -10.44
C ASN A 126 12.94 3.14 -9.21
N PHE A 127 12.51 4.38 -8.98
CA PHE A 127 12.87 5.19 -7.81
C PHE A 127 11.64 5.39 -6.92
N LYS A 128 11.77 5.11 -5.63
CA LYS A 128 10.77 5.42 -4.60
C LYS A 128 11.38 6.39 -3.60
N GLN A 129 10.77 7.55 -3.46
CA GLN A 129 11.11 8.55 -2.45
C GLN A 129 10.07 8.48 -1.33
N ILE A 130 10.42 7.95 -0.16
CA ILE A 130 9.46 7.75 0.93
C ILE A 130 9.70 8.78 2.02
N TYR A 131 8.79 9.72 2.22
CA TYR A 131 8.86 10.70 3.30
C TYR A 131 8.33 10.13 4.62
N TYR A 132 7.21 9.42 4.58
CA TYR A 132 6.60 8.81 5.76
C TYR A 132 5.84 7.53 5.40
N THR A 133 5.44 6.79 6.42
CA THR A 133 4.68 5.55 6.33
C THR A 133 3.58 5.59 7.37
N VAL A 134 2.37 5.29 6.94
CA VAL A 134 1.24 5.06 7.84
C VAL A 134 1.10 3.57 8.04
N SER A 135 1.12 3.13 9.28
CA SER A 135 0.99 1.72 9.67
C SER A 135 -0.26 1.51 10.50
N VAL A 136 -0.78 0.29 10.48
CA VAL A 136 -1.86 -0.15 11.37
C VAL A 136 -1.28 -1.05 12.44
N ASP A 137 -1.69 -0.84 13.68
CA ASP A 137 -1.28 -1.70 14.79
C ASP A 137 -1.71 -3.15 14.54
N ALA A 138 -0.84 -4.09 14.91
CA ALA A 138 -1.14 -5.51 14.76
C ALA A 138 -2.30 -5.91 15.68
N VAL A 139 -3.28 -6.60 15.11
CA VAL A 139 -4.36 -7.22 15.88
C VAL A 139 -3.86 -8.43 16.66
N LYS A 140 -4.46 -8.72 17.82
CA LYS A 140 -4.09 -9.86 18.66
C LYS A 140 -4.58 -11.17 18.05
N ASN A 141 -5.80 -11.15 17.51
CA ASN A 141 -6.42 -12.28 16.83
C ASN A 141 -6.93 -11.87 15.45
N PRO A 142 -7.00 -12.80 14.48
CA PRO A 142 -7.57 -12.51 13.17
C PRO A 142 -9.00 -11.97 13.20
N GLY A 143 -9.81 -12.38 14.18
CA GLY A 143 -11.20 -11.92 14.34
C GLY A 143 -11.31 -10.44 14.72
N ASP A 144 -10.29 -9.87 15.36
CA ASP A 144 -10.32 -8.49 15.87
C ASP A 144 -10.31 -7.44 14.74
N VAL A 145 -10.18 -7.84 13.47
CA VAL A 145 -10.30 -6.93 12.32
C VAL A 145 -11.76 -6.65 11.94
N PHE A 146 -12.71 -7.43 12.47
CA PHE A 146 -14.14 -7.38 12.14
C PHE A 146 -14.97 -6.90 13.33
N GLN A 147 -16.12 -6.28 13.07
CA GLN A 147 -17.11 -6.06 14.13
C GLN A 147 -17.74 -7.38 14.57
N ASP A 148 -18.26 -7.42 15.80
CA ASP A 148 -18.95 -8.59 16.37
C ASP A 148 -20.17 -9.06 15.55
N THR A 149 -20.69 -8.20 14.67
CA THR A 149 -21.79 -8.50 13.75
C THR A 149 -21.37 -9.42 12.59
N VAL A 150 -20.07 -9.54 12.32
CA VAL A 150 -19.54 -10.31 11.19
C VAL A 150 -19.32 -11.75 11.59
N THR A 151 -20.02 -12.66 10.91
CA THR A 151 -19.89 -14.10 11.18
C THR A 151 -18.96 -14.79 10.19
N VAL A 152 -18.51 -15.99 10.54
CA VAL A 152 -17.75 -16.86 9.61
C VAL A 152 -18.59 -17.19 8.37
N GLU A 153 -19.91 -17.32 8.52
CA GLU A 153 -20.81 -17.61 7.39
C GLU A 153 -20.90 -16.42 6.43
N ASP A 154 -20.90 -15.18 6.95
CA ASP A 154 -20.83 -13.97 6.13
C ASP A 154 -19.59 -13.93 5.24
N LEU A 155 -18.45 -14.38 5.77
CA LEU A 155 -17.19 -14.45 5.02
C LEU A 155 -17.23 -15.56 3.97
N LYS A 156 -17.78 -16.73 4.30
CA LYS A 156 -17.96 -17.84 3.35
C LYS A 156 -18.88 -17.47 2.20
N GLN A 157 -20.00 -16.79 2.47
CA GLN A 157 -20.92 -16.30 1.44
C GLN A 157 -20.27 -15.28 0.51
N ARG A 158 -19.26 -14.54 1.00
CA ARG A 158 -18.41 -13.64 0.20
C ARG A 158 -17.26 -14.36 -0.51
N GLY A 159 -17.22 -15.69 -0.45
CA GLY A 159 -16.25 -16.52 -1.16
C GLY A 159 -14.88 -16.61 -0.48
N ILE A 160 -14.80 -16.30 0.82
CA ILE A 160 -13.57 -16.44 1.60
C ILE A 160 -13.40 -17.89 2.03
N SER A 161 -12.24 -18.46 1.72
CA SER A 161 -11.89 -19.85 2.03
C SER A 161 -10.38 -19.99 2.28
N ALA A 162 -9.91 -21.22 2.49
CA ALA A 162 -8.48 -21.50 2.61
C ALA A 162 -7.71 -21.18 1.32
N GLU A 163 -8.35 -21.34 0.17
CA GLU A 163 -7.79 -21.08 -1.16
C GLU A 163 -7.89 -19.60 -1.56
N ARG A 164 -8.78 -18.84 -0.90
CA ARG A 164 -8.98 -17.40 -1.08
C ARG A 164 -8.93 -16.69 0.27
N PRO A 165 -7.77 -16.70 0.95
CA PRO A 165 -7.64 -16.11 2.28
C PRO A 165 -7.70 -14.58 2.21
N LEU A 166 -7.76 -13.97 3.39
CA LEU A 166 -7.75 -12.53 3.56
C LEU A 166 -6.37 -12.04 4.00
N VAL A 167 -6.00 -10.86 3.51
CA VAL A 167 -4.86 -10.07 4.00
C VAL A 167 -5.34 -8.66 4.27
N TYR A 168 -4.64 -7.92 5.12
CA TYR A 168 -4.87 -6.49 5.28
C TYR A 168 -3.61 -5.70 4.95
N ILE A 169 -3.79 -4.46 4.50
CA ILE A 169 -2.66 -3.56 4.24
C ILE A 169 -2.10 -3.11 5.59
N SER A 170 -1.00 -3.71 6.05
CA SER A 170 -0.37 -3.37 7.33
C SER A 170 0.24 -1.97 7.34
N SER A 171 0.69 -1.48 6.18
CA SER A 171 1.32 -0.17 6.05
C SER A 171 1.26 0.35 4.62
N VAL A 172 1.22 1.67 4.47
CA VAL A 172 1.35 2.37 3.19
C VAL A 172 2.46 3.42 3.31
N ALA A 173 3.42 3.36 2.39
CA ALA A 173 4.48 4.35 2.25
C ALA A 173 4.02 5.52 1.36
N TYR A 174 4.36 6.74 1.77
CA TYR A 174 3.99 7.98 1.09
C TYR A 174 5.24 8.78 0.74
N GLY A 175 5.28 9.30 -0.49
CA GLY A 175 6.17 10.38 -0.92
C GLY A 175 6.15 10.63 -2.41
#